data_AF-A0AAE3ZLD5-F1
#
_entry.id   AF-A0AAE3ZLD5-F1
#
_cell.length_a   1.000
_cell.length_b   1.000
_cell.length_c   1.000
_cell.angle_alpha   90.00
_cell.angle_beta   90.00
_cell.angle_gamma   90.00
#
_symmetry.space_group_name_H-M   'P 1'
#
loop_
_entity.id
_entity.type
_entity.pdbx_description
1 polymer ?
#
loop_
_entity_poly.entity_id
_entity_poly.type
_entity_poly.pdbx_seq_one_letter_code
_entity_poly.pdbx_strand_id
1 'polypeptide(L)' 'MVTTVHETQVRPAGDIPTTSHDVPLDLIVTPSRVIDCRPHRPARATGRIDWADLTEEKIAAIPLLQQLRKSL' A
#
# COMPACT_ATOMS: atom_id res chain seq x y z
N MET A 1 11.36 -1.03 -1.55
CA MET A 1 10.59 -1.73 -0.51
C MET A 1 10.75 -3.22 -0.71
N VAL A 2 11.18 -3.93 0.32
CA VAL A 2 11.51 -5.35 0.27
C VAL A 2 10.83 -6.02 1.45
N THR A 3 10.35 -7.24 1.25
CA THR A 3 9.82 -8.06 2.34
C THR A 3 10.32 -9.49 2.22
N THR A 4 10.19 -10.24 3.32
CA THR A 4 10.45 -11.67 3.40
C THR A 4 9.17 -12.41 3.74
N VAL A 5 8.89 -13.53 3.06
CA VAL A 5 7.75 -14.41 3.35
C VAL A 5 8.15 -15.87 3.18
N HIS A 6 7.35 -16.79 3.69
CA HIS A 6 7.49 -18.21 3.37
C HIS A 6 6.89 -18.54 1.99
N GLU A 7 7.36 -19.61 1.33
CA GLU A 7 6.85 -20.01 0.01
C GLU A 7 5.34 -20.26 -0.01
N THR A 8 4.77 -20.77 1.08
CA THR A 8 3.31 -21.02 1.19
C THR A 8 2.46 -19.75 1.18
N GLN A 9 3.07 -18.58 1.40
CA GLN A 9 2.39 -17.29 1.37
C GLN A 9 2.38 -16.69 -0.05
N VAL A 10 3.12 -17.27 -1.00
CA VAL A 10 3.18 -16.81 -2.38
C VAL A 10 1.95 -17.32 -3.13
N ARG A 11 1.21 -16.40 -3.76
CA ARG A 11 0.03 -16.68 -4.59
C ARG A 11 0.30 -16.30 -6.05
N PRO A 12 -0.37 -16.97 -7.01
CA PRO A 12 -0.42 -16.50 -8.40
C PRO A 12 -0.76 -15.02 -8.52
N ALA A 13 -0.18 -14.35 -9.51
CA ALA A 13 -0.47 -12.94 -9.76
C ALA A 13 -1.96 -12.75 -10.08
N GLY A 14 -2.61 -11.81 -9.39
CA GLY A 14 -4.05 -11.53 -9.53
C GLY A 14 -4.95 -12.24 -8.51
N ASP A 15 -4.46 -13.23 -7.76
CA ASP A 15 -5.25 -13.91 -6.72
C ASP A 15 -5.56 -13.00 -5.51
N ILE A 16 -4.68 -12.04 -5.23
CA ILE A 16 -4.81 -11.11 -4.11
C ILE A 16 -5.39 -9.80 -4.63
N PRO A 17 -6.58 -9.38 -4.18
CA PRO A 17 -7.17 -8.10 -4.57
C PRO A 17 -6.30 -6.96 -4.05
N THR A 18 -6.20 -5.89 -4.84
CA THR A 18 -5.46 -4.68 -4.48
C THR A 18 -6.40 -3.48 -4.44
N THR A 19 -6.03 -2.48 -3.65
CA THR A 19 -6.73 -1.22 -3.45
C THR A 19 -5.80 -0.05 -3.78
N SER A 20 -6.35 1.16 -3.93
CA SER A 20 -5.57 2.38 -4.19
C SER A 20 -4.56 2.72 -3.10
N HIS A 21 -4.76 2.19 -1.89
CA HIS A 21 -3.90 2.41 -0.74
C HIS A 21 -2.72 1.43 -0.65
N ASP A 22 -2.72 0.36 -1.46
CA ASP A 22 -1.65 -0.63 -1.44
C ASP A 22 -0.36 -0.09 -2.05
N VAL A 23 0.76 -0.41 -1.40
CA VAL A 23 2.09 0.05 -1.82
C VAL A 23 2.84 -1.08 -2.52
N PRO A 24 3.30 -0.87 -3.77
CA PRO A 24 4.00 -1.91 -4.50
C PRO A 24 5.40 -2.22 -3.94
N LEU A 25 5.68 -3.52 -3.75
CA LEU A 25 6.99 -4.07 -3.37
C LEU A 25 7.94 -4.13 -4.56
N ASP A 26 9.24 -3.94 -4.32
CA ASP A 26 10.28 -4.17 -5.33
C ASP A 26 10.71 -5.64 -5.36
N LEU A 27 10.89 -6.26 -4.19
CA LEU A 27 11.33 -7.64 -4.06
C LEU A 27 10.54 -8.36 -2.98
N ILE A 28 10.24 -9.63 -3.24
CA ILE A 28 9.77 -10.60 -2.25
C ILE A 28 10.83 -11.68 -2.13
N VAL A 29 11.37 -11.87 -0.93
CA VAL A 29 12.40 -12.89 -0.66
C VAL A 29 11.78 -14.05 0.10
N THR A 30 11.96 -15.25 -0.40
CA THR A 30 11.61 -16.50 0.28
C THR A 30 12.88 -17.27 0.60
N PRO A 31 12.82 -18.34 1.42
CA PRO A 31 13.97 -19.24 1.61
C PRO A 31 14.49 -19.88 0.30
N SER A 32 13.63 -20.04 -0.71
CA SER A 32 13.97 -20.77 -1.93
C SER A 32 14.33 -19.87 -3.11
N ARG A 33 13.88 -18.61 -3.15
CA ARG A 33 14.11 -17.69 -4.27
C ARG A 33 13.86 -16.23 -3.91
N VAL A 34 14.33 -15.34 -4.80
CA VAL A 34 13.95 -13.93 -4.83
C VAL A 34 13.01 -13.70 -6.00
N ILE A 35 11.87 -13.05 -5.75
CA ILE A 35 10.91 -12.64 -6.77
C ILE A 35 11.12 -11.15 -7.02
N ASP A 36 11.50 -10.80 -8.26
CA ASP A 36 11.64 -9.41 -8.68
C ASP A 36 10.32 -8.86 -9.20
N CYS A 37 9.70 -7.97 -8.41
CA CYS A 37 8.42 -7.37 -8.73
C CYS A 37 8.55 -6.10 -9.58
N ARG A 38 9.75 -5.51 -9.69
CA ARG A 38 9.97 -4.23 -10.39
C ARG A 38 9.44 -4.19 -11.83
N PRO A 39 9.55 -5.26 -12.65
CA PRO A 39 9.06 -5.22 -14.03
C PRO A 39 7.53 -5.17 -14.15
N HIS A 40 6.79 -5.62 -13.13
CA HIS A 40 5.33 -5.81 -13.19
C HIS A 40 4.55 -4.95 -12.20
N ARG A 41 5.23 -4.32 -11.24
CA ARG A 41 4.57 -3.50 -10.21
C ARG A 41 4.15 -2.13 -10.75
N PRO A 42 3.04 -1.55 -10.24
CA PRO A 42 2.69 -0.18 -10.56
C PRO A 42 3.72 0.84 -10.03
N ALA A 43 3.62 2.07 -10.53
CA ALA A 43 4.35 3.20 -9.96
C ALA A 43 3.97 3.40 -8.50
N ARG A 44 4.94 3.75 -7.66
CA ARG A 44 4.70 3.99 -6.25
C ARG A 44 4.11 5.39 -6.11
N ALA A 45 2.94 5.51 -5.49
CA ALA A 45 2.32 6.80 -5.27
C ALA A 45 3.22 7.70 -4.40
N THR A 46 3.32 8.97 -4.76
CA THR A 46 3.82 10.02 -3.87
C THR A 46 2.72 10.23 -2.82
N GLY A 47 2.94 9.73 -1.60
CA GLY A 47 1.90 9.63 -0.57
C GLY A 47 0.98 10.86 -0.48
N ARG A 48 -0.32 10.63 -0.48
CA ARG A 48 -1.36 11.67 -0.38
C ARG A 48 -2.47 11.18 0.54
N ILE A 49 -3.20 12.12 1.14
CA ILE A 49 -4.45 11.80 1.82
C ILE A 49 -5.55 11.71 0.75
N ASP A 50 -6.24 10.58 0.69
CA ASP A 50 -7.46 10.45 -0.10
C ASP A 50 -8.65 10.98 0.71
N TRP A 51 -8.88 12.29 0.59
CA TRP A 51 -9.94 12.98 1.35
C TRP A 51 -11.34 12.47 1.03
N ALA A 52 -11.55 11.85 -0.15
CA ALA A 52 -12.84 11.31 -0.54
C ALA A 52 -13.21 10.03 0.25
N ASP A 53 -12.23 9.33 0.83
CA ASP A 53 -12.43 8.10 1.64
C ASP A 53 -12.56 8.39 3.15
N LEU A 54 -12.53 9.67 3.53
CA LEU A 54 -12.64 10.13 4.91
C LEU A 54 -14.02 10.70 5.21
N THR A 55 -14.74 10.05 6.12
CA THR A 55 -15.98 10.61 6.67
C THR A 55 -15.69 11.72 7.67
N GLU A 56 -16.67 12.57 7.95
CA GLU A 56 -16.54 13.62 8.95
C GLU A 56 -16.19 13.05 10.33
N GLU A 57 -16.71 11.87 10.69
CA GLU A 57 -16.40 11.19 11.94
C GLU A 57 -14.94 10.77 12.01
N LYS A 58 -14.38 10.20 10.92
CA LYS A 58 -12.95 9.83 10.85
C LYS A 58 -12.06 11.06 11.02
N ILE A 59 -12.43 12.19 10.40
CA ILE A 59 -11.67 13.45 10.50
C ILE A 59 -11.80 14.03 11.91
N ALA A 60 -13.00 14.01 12.49
CA ALA A 60 -13.24 14.48 13.85
C ALA A 60 -12.42 13.70 14.89
N ALA A 61 -12.24 12.39 14.68
CA ALA A 61 -11.47 11.53 15.57
C ALA A 61 -9.95 11.78 15.57
N ILE A 62 -9.40 12.43 14.53
CA ILE A 62 -7.96 12.62 14.36
C ILE A 62 -7.63 14.12 14.28
N PRO A 63 -7.13 14.74 15.36
CA PRO A 63 -6.87 16.18 15.42
C PRO A 63 -5.98 16.71 14.28
N LEU A 64 -4.98 15.93 13.86
CA LEU A 64 -4.11 16.30 12.74
C LEU A 64 -4.87 16.40 11.42
N LEU A 65 -5.83 15.51 11.15
CA LEU A 65 -6.64 15.57 9.92
C LEU A 65 -7.53 16.82 9.91
N GLN A 66 -8.05 17.23 11.06
CA GLN A 66 -8.79 18.49 11.16
C GLN A 66 -7.92 19.70 10.82
N GLN A 67 -6.66 19.71 11.27
CA GLN A 67 -5.72 20.79 10.97
C GLN A 67 -5.35 20.81 9.48
N LEU A 68 -5.00 19.65 8.92
CA LEU A 68 -4.63 19.54 7.50
C LEU A 68 -5.79 19.93 6.57
N ARG A 69 -7.04 19.59 6.93
CA ARG A 69 -8.21 19.96 6.12
C ARG A 69 -8.43 21.47 6.06
N LYS A 70 -8.11 22.21 7.12
CA LYS A 70 -8.22 23.68 7.14
C LYS A 70 -7.20 24.37 6.25
N SER A 71 -6.12 23.67 5.88
CA SER A 71 -5.04 24.18 5.04
C SER A 71 -5.13 23.77 3.57
N LEU A 72 -6.14 22.98 3.19
CA LEU A 72 -6.48 22.67 1.80
C LEU A 72 -7.32 23.79 1.20
#